data_AF-A0A7Y6M8F8-F1
#
_entry.id   AF-A0A7Y6M8F8-F1
#
_cell.length_a   1.000
_cell.length_b   1.000
_cell.length_c   1.000
_cell.angle_alpha   90.00
_cell.angle_beta   90.00
_cell.angle_gamma   90.00
#
_symmetry.space_group_name_H-M   'P 1'
#
loop_
_entity.id
_entity.type
_entity.pdbx_description
1 polymer ?
#
loop_
_entity_poly.entity_id
_entity_poly.type
_entity_poly.pdbx_seq_one_letter_code
_entity_poly.pdbx_strand_id
1 'polypeptide(L)'
;YRDGRLFLAKTDAPLAFTWSWPDVDPASIDPTTVTVSRDPCGRWYVSFAVDVAAPDRLAAPRTAVGVDLGVTDFAVTSDGDKIPNPRHLAKRDRNPARYQRRQARKTRGSNNHRKARAKVARAHRKVRAARTDFLHKTSTRLVRDHDVIVIEDLAVTNMVRNRKLAKAISDCGWGVFRRMLNYKTARYGR
;
A
#
# COMPACT_ATOMS: atom_id res chain seq x y z
N TYR A 1 13.58 -13.44 18.19
CA TYR A 1 14.48 -12.36 17.72
C TYR A 1 15.31 -11.95 18.90
N ARG A 2 16.64 -11.83 18.76
CA ARG A 2 17.55 -11.50 19.87
C ARG A 2 18.73 -10.72 19.30
N ASP A 3 19.04 -9.56 19.88
CA ASP A 3 20.20 -8.72 19.52
C ASP A 3 20.36 -8.49 18.01
N GLY A 4 19.28 -8.06 17.36
CA GLY A 4 19.29 -7.78 15.91
C GLY A 4 19.19 -9.03 15.03
N ARG A 5 19.24 -10.23 15.62
CA ARG A 5 19.27 -11.52 14.90
C ARG A 5 17.93 -12.24 14.96
N LEU A 6 17.47 -12.69 13.80
CA LEU A 6 16.25 -13.49 13.68
C LEU A 6 16.59 -14.96 13.53
N PHE A 7 16.09 -15.80 14.42
CA PHE A 7 16.17 -17.25 14.31
C PHE A 7 14.79 -17.81 13.96
N LEU A 8 14.75 -18.80 13.08
CA LEU A 8 13.54 -19.56 12.81
C LEU A 8 13.64 -20.92 13.52
N ALA A 9 12.49 -21.57 13.71
CA ALA A 9 12.50 -22.93 14.22
C ALA A 9 13.32 -23.83 13.28
N LYS A 10 14.18 -24.68 13.85
CA LYS A 10 15.01 -25.65 13.12
C LYS A 10 16.07 -25.02 12.21
N THR A 11 16.57 -23.84 12.55
CA THR A 11 17.74 -23.23 11.89
C THR A 11 18.85 -22.99 12.89
N ASP A 12 20.05 -23.47 12.59
CA ASP A 12 21.23 -23.36 13.48
C ASP A 12 21.94 -22.01 13.34
N ALA A 13 21.59 -21.24 12.30
CA ALA A 13 22.13 -19.92 12.02
C ALA A 13 21.01 -18.88 11.93
N PRO A 14 21.28 -17.60 12.26
CA PRO A 14 20.30 -16.54 12.10
C PRO A 14 19.96 -16.33 10.62
N LEU A 15 18.70 -16.02 10.36
CA LEU A 15 18.20 -15.65 9.05
C LEU A 15 18.81 -14.31 8.63
N ALA A 16 19.52 -14.31 7.51
CA ALA A 16 19.94 -13.07 6.86
C ALA A 16 18.72 -12.34 6.28
N PHE A 17 18.58 -11.04 6.57
CA PHE A 17 17.53 -10.20 6.02
C PHE A 17 18.07 -8.80 5.69
N THR A 18 17.42 -8.12 4.74
CA THR A 18 17.68 -6.71 4.45
C THR A 18 16.75 -5.85 5.28
N TRP A 19 17.32 -4.96 6.07
CA TRP A 19 16.56 -4.02 6.88
C TRP A 19 16.03 -2.85 6.05
N SER A 20 14.81 -2.41 6.34
CA SER A 20 14.13 -1.36 5.56
C SER A 20 14.20 0.03 6.20
N TRP A 21 14.61 0.13 7.46
CA TRP A 21 14.64 1.38 8.24
C TRP A 21 16.09 1.75 8.56
N PRO A 22 16.79 2.48 7.68
CA PRO A 22 18.23 2.73 7.86
C PRO A 22 18.55 3.47 9.16
N ASP A 23 17.61 4.27 9.67
CA ASP A 23 17.77 5.10 10.87
C ASP A 23 17.38 4.37 12.17
N VAL A 24 16.98 3.10 12.10
CA VAL A 24 16.62 2.29 13.27
C VAL A 24 17.57 1.11 13.32
N ASP A 25 18.32 0.98 14.40
CA ASP A 25 19.14 -0.21 14.63
C ASP A 25 18.22 -1.43 14.86
N PRO A 26 18.33 -2.51 14.07
CA PRO A 26 17.62 -3.74 14.36
C PRO A 26 17.91 -4.27 15.78
N ALA A 27 19.11 -4.10 16.31
CA ALA A 27 19.41 -4.56 17.67
C ALA A 27 18.68 -3.78 18.76
N SER A 28 18.18 -2.57 18.47
CA SER A 28 17.48 -1.72 19.45
C SER A 28 15.97 -1.96 19.50
N ILE A 29 15.41 -2.82 18.66
CA ILE A 29 13.96 -3.10 18.67
C ILE A 29 13.62 -4.31 19.54
N ASP A 30 12.48 -4.24 20.22
CA ASP A 30 11.89 -5.36 20.95
C ASP A 30 10.53 -5.75 20.34
N PRO A 31 10.52 -6.66 19.35
CA PRO A 31 9.30 -7.00 18.62
C PRO A 31 8.41 -7.96 19.40
N THR A 32 7.15 -7.58 19.62
CA THR A 32 6.11 -8.45 20.19
C THR A 32 5.72 -9.59 19.26
N THR A 33 5.80 -9.37 17.94
CA THR A 33 5.53 -10.40 16.94
C THR A 33 6.43 -10.24 15.73
N VAL A 34 7.00 -11.36 15.26
CA VAL A 34 7.74 -11.42 13.99
C VAL A 34 7.00 -12.32 13.02
N THR A 35 6.55 -11.75 11.89
CA THR A 35 5.84 -12.48 10.84
C THR A 35 6.73 -12.67 9.62
N VAL A 36 6.98 -13.91 9.24
CA VAL A 36 7.63 -14.26 7.96
C VAL A 36 6.54 -14.59 6.94
N SER A 37 6.56 -13.91 5.80
CA SER A 37 5.57 -14.11 4.75
C SER A 37 6.22 -14.15 3.37
N ARG A 38 5.55 -14.80 2.41
CA ARG A 38 5.98 -14.85 1.02
C ARG A 38 4.87 -14.37 0.11
N ASP A 39 5.18 -13.40 -0.74
CA ASP A 39 4.20 -12.94 -1.72
C ASP A 39 4.04 -13.93 -2.90
N PRO A 40 2.94 -13.85 -3.66
CA PRO A 40 2.74 -14.70 -4.85
C PRO A 40 3.79 -14.52 -5.95
N CYS A 41 4.62 -13.48 -5.87
CA CYS A 41 5.72 -13.22 -6.82
C CYS A 41 7.02 -13.93 -6.40
N GLY A 42 7.00 -14.57 -5.22
CA GLY A 42 8.05 -15.40 -4.65
C GLY A 42 8.98 -14.65 -3.69
N ARG A 43 8.72 -13.38 -3.39
CA ARG A 43 9.56 -12.56 -2.49
C ARG A 43 9.15 -12.79 -1.04
N TRP A 44 10.16 -12.97 -0.20
CA TRP A 44 10.01 -13.07 1.24
C TRP A 44 10.01 -11.69 1.89
N TYR A 45 9.23 -11.57 2.96
CA TYR A 45 9.19 -10.41 3.85
C TYR A 45 9.25 -10.91 5.28
N VAL A 46 9.95 -10.16 6.11
CA VAL A 46 9.92 -10.28 7.56
C VAL A 46 9.33 -8.98 8.08
N SER A 47 8.26 -9.06 8.87
CA SER A 47 7.61 -7.92 9.50
C SER A 47 7.75 -8.02 11.00
N PHE A 48 8.23 -6.94 11.61
CA PHE A 48 8.43 -6.82 13.04
C PHE A 48 7.34 -5.89 13.58
N ALA A 49 6.46 -6.42 14.43
CA ALA A 49 5.52 -5.61 15.19
C ALA A 49 6.22 -5.22 16.49
N VAL A 50 6.30 -3.92 16.75
CA VAL A 50 6.96 -3.32 17.91
C VAL A 50 5.98 -2.35 18.56
N ASP A 51 5.99 -2.30 19.88
CA ASP A 51 5.25 -1.28 20.60
C ASP A 51 6.09 -0.01 20.65
N VAL A 52 5.48 1.10 20.26
CA VAL A 52 6.13 2.42 20.25
C VAL A 52 5.21 3.41 20.93
N ALA A 53 5.78 4.38 21.62
CA ALA A 53 5.02 5.49 22.15
C ALA A 53 4.21 6.16 21.03
N ALA A 54 3.02 6.65 21.37
CA ALA A 54 2.24 7.46 20.44
C ALA A 54 3.09 8.67 20.02
N PRO A 55 3.09 9.04 18.73
CA PRO A 55 3.83 10.23 18.31
C PRO A 55 3.22 11.46 18.97
N ASP A 56 4.05 12.49 19.13
CA ASP A 56 3.55 13.79 19.57
C ASP A 56 2.41 14.26 18.66
N ARG A 57 1.41 14.89 19.28
CA ARG A 57 0.36 15.54 18.51
C ARG A 57 1.00 16.62 17.67
N LEU A 58 0.64 16.64 16.39
CA LEU A 58 1.09 17.70 15.51
C LEU A 58 0.50 19.03 16.03
N ALA A 59 1.31 20.11 16.00
CA ALA A 59 0.79 21.46 16.23
C ALA A 59 -0.44 21.67 15.33
N ALA A 60 -1.49 22.31 15.86
CA ALA A 60 -2.78 22.41 15.18
C ALA A 60 -2.76 23.53 14.13
N PRO A 61 -2.79 23.23 12.81
CA PRO A 61 -2.95 24.24 11.78
C PRO A 61 -4.29 24.99 11.77
N ARG A 62 -5.23 24.89 12.71
CA ARG A 62 -6.59 25.52 12.66
C ARG A 62 -7.29 25.50 11.28
N THR A 63 -7.00 24.53 10.41
CA THR A 63 -7.55 24.46 9.04
C THR A 63 -8.35 23.17 8.84
N ALA A 64 -9.49 23.34 8.20
CA ALA A 64 -10.32 22.25 7.71
C ALA A 64 -10.24 22.19 6.19
N VAL A 65 -10.23 20.98 5.63
CA VAL A 65 -10.24 20.77 4.18
C VAL A 65 -11.30 19.74 3.79
N GLY A 66 -12.12 20.08 2.80
CA GLY A 66 -12.96 19.11 2.10
C GLY A 66 -12.17 18.47 0.96
N VAL A 67 -12.27 17.16 0.80
CA VAL A 67 -11.58 16.38 -0.23
C VAL A 67 -12.60 15.63 -1.08
N ASP A 68 -12.79 16.10 -2.32
CA ASP A 68 -13.54 15.40 -3.35
C ASP A 68 -12.62 14.39 -4.05
N LEU A 69 -13.08 13.14 -4.25
CA LEU A 69 -12.28 12.05 -4.82
C LEU A 69 -12.72 11.73 -6.25
N GLY A 70 -11.78 11.82 -7.19
CA GLY A 70 -12.06 11.69 -8.62
C GLY A 70 -11.24 10.63 -9.36
N VAL A 71 -11.70 10.29 -10.57
CA VAL A 71 -10.95 9.43 -11.51
C VAL A 71 -10.07 10.25 -12.46
N THR A 72 -10.44 11.51 -12.72
CA THR A 72 -9.67 12.44 -13.55
C THR A 72 -8.45 12.94 -12.77
N ASP A 73 -8.72 13.73 -11.74
CA ASP A 73 -7.80 14.03 -10.63
C ASP A 73 -8.12 13.08 -9.48
N PHE A 74 -7.09 12.62 -8.77
CA PHE A 74 -7.28 11.68 -7.66
C PHE A 74 -8.11 12.32 -6.56
N ALA A 75 -7.80 13.57 -6.26
CA ALA A 75 -8.53 14.37 -5.29
C ALA A 75 -8.48 15.86 -5.64
N VAL A 76 -9.54 16.59 -5.32
CA VAL A 76 -9.59 18.05 -5.35
C VAL A 76 -9.98 18.53 -3.96
N THR A 77 -9.22 19.48 -3.44
CA THR A 77 -9.44 20.01 -2.09
C THR A 77 -10.23 21.32 -2.13
N SER A 78 -10.92 21.65 -1.05
CA SER A 78 -11.75 22.87 -0.93
C SER A 78 -10.94 24.16 -0.97
N ASP A 79 -9.64 24.09 -0.70
CA ASP A 79 -8.68 25.20 -0.85
C ASP A 79 -8.07 25.28 -2.26
N GLY A 80 -8.50 24.42 -3.19
CA GLY A 80 -8.19 24.49 -4.61
C GLY A 80 -7.02 23.63 -5.09
N ASP A 81 -6.34 22.86 -4.22
CA ASP A 81 -5.31 21.92 -4.65
C ASP A 81 -5.93 20.77 -5.47
N LYS A 82 -5.28 20.44 -6.59
CA LYS A 82 -5.66 19.34 -7.47
C LYS A 82 -4.57 18.30 -7.44
N ILE A 83 -4.89 17.16 -6.84
CA ILE A 83 -3.98 16.03 -6.71
C ILE A 83 -4.13 15.13 -7.94
N PRO A 84 -3.14 15.06 -8.84
CA PRO A 84 -3.31 14.34 -10.10
C PRO A 84 -3.46 12.84 -9.86
N ASN A 85 -4.31 12.18 -10.64
CA ASN A 85 -4.38 10.73 -10.63
C ASN A 85 -3.18 10.12 -11.37
N PRO A 86 -2.27 9.39 -10.69
CA PRO A 86 -1.09 8.83 -11.35
C PRO A 86 -1.44 7.73 -12.36
N ARG A 87 -2.64 7.13 -12.30
CA ARG A 87 -3.14 6.08 -13.20
C ARG A 87 -2.14 4.93 -13.37
N HIS A 88 -1.62 4.43 -12.24
CA HIS A 88 -0.52 3.47 -12.20
C HIS A 88 -0.82 2.17 -12.96
N LEU A 89 -2.04 1.65 -12.86
CA LEU A 89 -2.44 0.47 -13.62
C LEU A 89 -2.51 0.81 -15.11
N ALA A 90 -3.19 1.89 -15.49
CA ALA A 90 -3.35 2.26 -16.90
C ALA A 90 -1.99 2.42 -17.61
N LYS A 91 -1.04 3.13 -16.98
CA LYS A 91 0.32 3.33 -17.53
C LYS A 91 1.12 2.04 -17.66
N ARG A 92 0.80 1.00 -16.88
CA ARG A 92 1.57 -0.25 -16.82
C ARG A 92 0.83 -1.45 -17.37
N ASP A 93 -0.38 -1.30 -17.91
CA ASP A 93 -1.31 -2.40 -18.20
C ASP A 93 -0.87 -3.33 -19.34
N ARG A 94 -0.05 -2.82 -20.28
CA ARG A 94 0.45 -3.61 -21.42
C ARG A 94 1.12 -4.92 -20.98
N ASN A 95 1.94 -4.85 -19.93
CA ASN A 95 2.70 -6.00 -19.44
C ASN A 95 1.82 -7.01 -18.66
N PRO A 96 1.03 -6.61 -17.64
CA PRO A 96 0.03 -7.46 -17.00
C PRO A 96 -0.88 -8.16 -18.01
N ALA A 97 -1.47 -7.43 -18.96
CA ALA A 97 -2.36 -8.01 -19.95
C ALA A 97 -1.67 -9.04 -20.86
N ARG A 98 -0.41 -8.76 -21.27
CA ARG A 98 0.41 -9.71 -22.04
C ARG A 98 0.72 -10.97 -21.24
N TYR A 99 1.08 -10.83 -19.97
CA TYR A 99 1.39 -11.98 -19.10
C TYR A 99 0.16 -12.80 -18.75
N GLN A 100 -0.99 -12.17 -18.54
CA GLN A 100 -2.27 -12.85 -18.30
C GLN A 100 -2.68 -13.68 -19.53
N ARG A 101 -2.63 -13.11 -20.74
CA ARG A 101 -2.87 -13.86 -21.99
C ARG A 101 -1.95 -15.06 -22.15
N ARG A 102 -0.66 -14.89 -21.82
CA ARG A 102 0.32 -15.99 -21.85
C ARG A 102 0.02 -17.07 -20.81
N GLN A 103 -0.42 -16.69 -19.60
CA GLN A 103 -0.80 -17.63 -18.55
C GLN A 103 -2.04 -18.43 -18.94
N ALA A 104 -3.07 -17.79 -19.50
CA ALA A 104 -4.33 -18.44 -19.90
C ALA A 104 -4.13 -19.56 -20.92
N ARG A 105 -3.10 -19.46 -21.76
CA ARG A 105 -2.72 -20.50 -22.76
C ARG A 105 -1.91 -21.66 -22.18
N LYS A 106 -1.65 -21.70 -20.87
CA LYS A 106 -0.88 -22.77 -20.23
C LYS A 106 -1.81 -23.70 -19.46
N THR A 107 -1.55 -25.00 -19.54
CA THR A 107 -2.23 -26.02 -18.74
C THR A 107 -2.13 -25.69 -17.26
N ARG A 108 -3.27 -25.50 -16.60
CA ARG A 108 -3.35 -25.20 -15.17
C ARG A 108 -2.59 -26.26 -14.37
N GLY A 109 -1.88 -25.85 -13.33
CA GLY A 109 -1.05 -26.74 -12.51
C GLY A 109 0.33 -27.07 -13.09
N SER A 110 0.55 -26.95 -14.41
CA SER A 110 1.86 -27.23 -15.01
C SER A 110 2.97 -26.30 -14.51
N ASN A 111 4.23 -26.76 -14.61
CA ASN A 111 5.41 -25.95 -14.31
C ASN A 111 5.45 -24.64 -15.13
N ASN A 112 5.02 -24.69 -16.39
CA ASN A 112 4.95 -23.53 -17.26
C ASN A 112 3.84 -22.55 -16.83
N HIS A 113 2.69 -23.05 -16.39
CA HIS A 113 1.64 -22.22 -15.80
C HIS A 113 2.12 -21.54 -14.52
N ARG A 114 2.84 -22.25 -13.62
CA ARG A 114 3.43 -21.67 -12.41
C ARG A 114 4.43 -20.55 -12.73
N LYS A 115 5.31 -20.74 -13.71
CA LYS A 115 6.24 -19.70 -14.20
C LYS A 115 5.49 -18.49 -14.78
N ALA A 116 4.42 -18.71 -15.55
CA ALA A 116 3.62 -17.63 -16.12
C ALA A 116 2.85 -16.84 -15.04
N ARG A 117 2.23 -17.52 -14.09
CA ARG A 117 1.55 -16.92 -12.93
C ARG A 117 2.51 -16.03 -12.11
N ALA A 118 3.75 -16.47 -11.90
CA ALA A 118 4.75 -15.66 -11.20
C ALA A 118 5.06 -14.34 -11.94
N LYS A 119 5.10 -14.35 -13.29
CA LYS A 119 5.28 -13.13 -14.09
C LYS A 119 4.11 -12.17 -13.95
N VAL A 120 2.88 -12.69 -13.96
CA VAL A 120 1.66 -11.89 -13.71
C VAL A 120 1.72 -11.26 -12.31
N ALA A 121 2.04 -12.05 -11.29
CA ALA A 121 2.18 -11.57 -9.91
C ALA A 121 3.23 -10.46 -9.77
N ARG A 122 4.40 -10.61 -10.41
CA ARG A 122 5.46 -9.58 -10.41
C ARG A 122 5.01 -8.28 -11.06
N ALA A 123 4.26 -8.35 -12.16
CA ALA A 123 3.75 -7.16 -12.84
C ALA A 123 2.72 -6.41 -11.97
N HIS A 124 1.75 -7.13 -11.40
CA HIS A 124 0.76 -6.56 -10.48
C HIS A 124 1.37 -6.00 -9.20
N ARG A 125 2.42 -6.65 -8.67
CA ARG A 125 3.15 -6.15 -7.51
C ARG A 125 3.73 -4.75 -7.74
N LYS A 126 4.32 -4.49 -8.91
CA LYS A 126 4.87 -3.16 -9.24
C LYS A 126 3.78 -2.08 -9.29
N VAL A 127 2.59 -2.41 -9.78
CA VAL A 127 1.45 -1.49 -9.81
C VAL A 127 0.95 -1.24 -8.39
N ARG A 128 0.72 -2.30 -7.61
CA ARG A 128 0.30 -2.21 -6.20
C ARG A 128 1.27 -1.37 -5.37
N ALA A 129 2.58 -1.62 -5.49
CA ALA A 129 3.59 -0.89 -4.74
C ALA A 129 3.59 0.62 -5.08
N ALA A 130 3.55 0.98 -6.37
CA ALA A 130 3.50 2.37 -6.78
C ALA A 130 2.22 3.08 -6.30
N ARG A 131 1.07 2.41 -6.40
CA ARG A 131 -0.20 2.93 -5.88
C ARG A 131 -0.17 3.10 -4.37
N THR A 132 0.33 2.11 -3.64
CA THR A 132 0.43 2.18 -2.18
C THR A 132 1.38 3.30 -1.73
N ASP A 133 2.49 3.51 -2.42
CA ASP A 133 3.40 4.63 -2.17
C ASP A 133 2.71 5.99 -2.36
N PHE A 134 2.04 6.18 -3.50
CA PHE A 134 1.26 7.38 -3.77
C PHE A 134 0.21 7.63 -2.67
N LEU A 135 -0.62 6.63 -2.36
CA LEU A 135 -1.68 6.77 -1.35
C LEU A 135 -1.11 7.10 0.03
N HIS A 136 0.01 6.48 0.43
CA HIS A 136 0.65 6.81 1.70
C HIS A 136 1.18 8.24 1.72
N LYS A 137 1.85 8.69 0.66
CA LYS A 137 2.38 10.07 0.59
C LYS A 137 1.25 11.08 0.63
N THR A 138 0.21 10.90 -0.19
CA THR A 138 -0.95 11.80 -0.24
C THR A 138 -1.68 11.88 1.10
N SER A 139 -1.98 10.73 1.71
CA SER A 139 -2.67 10.71 3.02
C SER A 139 -1.81 11.26 4.15
N THR A 140 -0.49 11.04 4.14
CA THR A 140 0.41 11.66 5.14
C THR A 140 0.45 13.17 4.97
N ARG A 141 0.52 13.67 3.73
CA ARG A 141 0.52 15.11 3.44
C ARG A 141 -0.73 15.78 4.01
N LEU A 142 -1.93 15.26 3.67
CA LEU A 142 -3.18 15.82 4.17
C LEU A 142 -3.29 15.84 5.71
N VAL A 143 -2.87 14.75 6.38
CA VAL A 143 -2.92 14.67 7.86
C VAL A 143 -1.94 15.63 8.52
N ARG A 144 -0.82 15.96 7.85
CA ARG A 144 0.14 16.94 8.35
C ARG A 144 -0.37 18.37 8.18
N ASP A 145 -0.95 18.64 7.02
CA ASP A 145 -1.25 20.01 6.58
C ASP A 145 -2.59 20.54 7.16
N HIS A 146 -3.49 19.65 7.58
CA HIS A 146 -4.83 20.02 8.05
C HIS A 146 -5.18 19.36 9.39
N ASP A 147 -6.05 20.03 10.15
CA ASP A 147 -6.62 19.50 11.38
C ASP A 147 -7.83 18.63 11.11
N VAL A 148 -8.75 19.13 10.29
CA VAL A 148 -10.00 18.45 9.97
C VAL A 148 -9.99 18.11 8.50
N ILE A 149 -10.13 16.82 8.18
CA ILE A 149 -10.20 16.32 6.81
C ILE A 149 -11.58 15.73 6.62
N VAL A 150 -12.39 16.39 5.79
CA VAL A 150 -13.71 15.89 5.40
C VAL A 150 -13.56 15.22 4.05
N ILE A 151 -13.98 13.96 3.94
CA ILE A 151 -13.98 13.21 2.68
C ILE A 151 -15.38 12.70 2.39
N GLU A 152 -15.70 12.55 1.12
CA GLU A 152 -16.97 11.94 0.71
C GLU A 152 -17.05 10.45 1.10
N ASP A 153 -18.22 10.01 1.57
CA ASP A 153 -18.50 8.58 1.77
C ASP A 153 -18.89 7.92 0.45
N LEU A 154 -17.88 7.71 -0.40
CA LEU A 154 -18.08 7.00 -1.66
C LEU A 154 -18.42 5.52 -1.39
N ALA A 155 -19.57 5.08 -1.90
CA ALA A 155 -19.95 3.67 -1.95
C ALA A 155 -19.14 2.90 -3.01
N VAL A 156 -17.81 2.83 -2.84
CA VAL A 156 -16.85 2.28 -3.82
C VAL A 156 -17.26 0.88 -4.29
N THR A 157 -17.75 0.03 -3.39
CA THR A 157 -18.25 -1.32 -3.71
C THR A 157 -19.38 -1.31 -4.73
N ASN A 158 -20.27 -0.32 -4.67
CA ASN A 158 -21.36 -0.15 -5.64
C ASN A 158 -20.83 0.43 -6.95
N MET A 159 -19.92 1.41 -6.88
CA MET A 159 -19.38 2.06 -8.07
C MET A 159 -18.57 1.10 -8.95
N VAL A 160 -17.82 0.15 -8.36
CA VAL A 160 -17.09 -0.86 -9.14
C VAL A 160 -17.99 -1.89 -9.83
N ARG A 161 -19.29 -1.92 -9.55
CA ARG A 161 -20.26 -2.74 -10.32
C ARG A 161 -20.46 -2.21 -11.74
N ASN A 162 -20.23 -0.91 -11.96
CA ASN A 162 -20.21 -0.34 -13.31
C ASN A 162 -18.97 -0.79 -14.07
N ARG A 163 -19.12 -1.76 -14.98
CA ARG A 163 -18.01 -2.37 -15.72
C ARG A 163 -17.19 -1.37 -16.55
N LYS A 164 -17.75 -0.24 -16.97
CA LYS A 164 -17.04 0.80 -17.73
C LYS A 164 -16.02 1.55 -16.85
N LEU A 165 -16.35 1.79 -15.59
CA LEU A 165 -15.52 2.57 -14.65
C LEU A 165 -14.77 1.71 -13.64
N ALA A 166 -15.16 0.45 -13.45
CA ALA A 166 -14.63 -0.45 -12.43
C ALA A 166 -13.10 -0.49 -12.38
N LYS A 167 -12.45 -0.53 -13.55
CA LYS A 167 -10.98 -0.56 -13.65
C LYS A 167 -10.35 0.76 -13.18
N ALA A 168 -10.88 1.90 -13.63
CA ALA A 168 -10.37 3.22 -13.25
C ALA A 168 -10.55 3.47 -11.76
N ILE A 169 -11.72 3.15 -11.22
CA ILE A 169 -12.04 3.26 -9.79
C ILE A 169 -11.13 2.35 -8.95
N SER A 170 -10.96 1.09 -9.39
CA SER A 170 -10.06 0.16 -8.70
C SER A 170 -8.60 0.59 -8.75
N ASP A 171 -8.18 1.33 -9.78
CA ASP A 171 -6.83 1.89 -9.87
C ASP A 171 -6.62 3.05 -8.89
N CYS A 172 -7.64 3.86 -8.62
CA CYS A 172 -7.56 4.99 -7.69
C CYS A 172 -7.33 4.52 -6.24
N GLY A 173 -7.98 3.45 -5.82
CA GLY A 173 -7.77 2.88 -4.48
C GLY A 173 -8.36 3.69 -3.33
N TRP A 174 -9.47 4.40 -3.56
CA TRP A 174 -10.14 5.27 -2.57
C TRP A 174 -10.45 4.57 -1.23
N GLY A 175 -10.93 3.32 -1.25
CA GLY A 175 -11.18 2.59 0.01
C GLY A 175 -9.92 2.36 0.85
N VAL A 176 -8.76 2.17 0.19
CA VAL A 176 -7.47 2.07 0.89
C VAL A 176 -7.04 3.44 1.40
N PHE A 177 -7.23 4.49 0.60
CA PHE A 177 -6.92 5.85 0.97
C PHE A 177 -7.69 6.33 2.20
N ARG A 178 -9.02 6.12 2.23
CA ARG A 178 -9.86 6.41 3.40
C ARG A 178 -9.36 5.67 4.64
N ARG A 179 -9.10 4.37 4.52
CA ARG A 179 -8.55 3.59 5.64
C ARG A 179 -7.21 4.17 6.12
N MET A 180 -6.37 4.66 5.20
CA MET A 180 -5.11 5.32 5.54
C MET A 180 -5.30 6.64 6.27
N LEU A 181 -6.25 7.48 5.83
CA LEU A 181 -6.61 8.70 6.55
C LEU A 181 -7.06 8.35 7.97
N ASN A 182 -8.05 7.46 8.13
CA ASN A 182 -8.60 7.10 9.45
C ASN A 182 -7.53 6.68 10.46
N TYR A 183 -6.61 5.77 10.10
CA TYR A 183 -5.60 5.34 11.07
C TYR A 183 -4.52 6.42 11.31
N LYS A 184 -4.24 7.29 10.33
CA LYS A 184 -3.23 8.35 10.48
C LYS A 184 -3.76 9.53 11.28
N THR A 185 -5.01 9.94 11.06
CA THR A 185 -5.65 10.99 11.87
C THR A 185 -5.70 10.56 13.32
N ALA A 186 -6.20 9.35 13.60
CA ALA A 186 -6.17 8.77 14.95
C ALA A 186 -4.75 8.72 15.55
N ARG A 187 -3.74 8.35 14.75
CA ARG A 187 -2.34 8.29 15.21
C ARG A 187 -1.75 9.66 15.56
N TYR A 188 -2.09 10.71 14.82
CA TYR A 188 -1.54 12.07 15.02
C TYR A 188 -2.46 12.99 15.83
N GLY A 189 -3.61 12.48 16.30
CA GLY A 189 -4.57 13.24 17.08
C GLY A 189 -5.34 14.29 16.27
N ARG A 190 -5.61 13.99 14.99
CA ARG A 190 -6.52 14.73 14.12
C ARG A 190 -7.91 14.08 14.12
#